data_AF-A0A6I7Y383-F1
#
_entry.id   AF-A0A6I7Y383-F1
#
_cell.length_a   1.000
_cell.length_b   1.000
_cell.length_c   1.000
_cell.angle_alpha   90.00
_cell.angle_beta   90.00
_cell.angle_gamma   90.00
#
_symmetry.space_group_name_H-M   'P 1'
#
loop_
_entity.id
_entity.type
_entity.pdbx_description
1 polymer ?
#
loop_
_entity_poly.entity_id
_entity_poly.type
_entity_poly.pdbx_seq_one_letter_code
_entity_poly.pdbx_strand_id
1 'polypeptide(L)'
;MILTRGARVTGAALSAVLAVIVACWLVRDVEAAADFGQLWRYWAGFYDVRLQSMPATSATDVILFVVYVAVAVAALRTTSGASALVVAGVATLGVRLPGLWTIGNRRMESAYSDDLRSRALICAFVALAAGAAMIITAGAGRRPPADSYERTPSGPGTGAGVLAFLALCGAGAVLIAWEIRQLVRFPEIYPDWYVGGNRIAQQLTGPPPGWGTVVLALLCLVAGFSAVVRARHARPFGLVAAAMLLAGSVLGLMRIVHYDMFDHFGSLGLEVQLTLVSWIFQLLAALTALIALAVPGPVRAPGPDPWAGGPGWGPAPQPGPAAPPYPGQLPPGYGYPQGGGFGPPPPPSQPPPGW
;
A
#
# COMPACT_ATOMS: atom_id res chain seq x y z
N MET A 1 11.74 6.74 6.52
CA MET A 1 12.87 7.16 5.66
C MET A 1 12.54 8.55 5.18
N ILE A 2 13.45 9.50 5.31
CA ILE A 2 13.22 10.90 4.93
C ILE A 2 13.96 11.15 3.61
N LEU A 3 13.32 11.88 2.70
CA LEU A 3 13.91 12.21 1.40
C LEU A 3 14.69 13.52 1.47
N THR A 4 15.79 13.61 0.71
CA THR A 4 16.47 14.88 0.43
C THR A 4 15.55 15.82 -0.35
N ARG A 5 15.82 17.13 -0.31
CA ARG A 5 15.02 18.13 -1.04
C ARG A 5 14.96 17.82 -2.54
N GLY A 6 16.09 17.46 -3.15
CA GLY A 6 16.16 17.07 -4.55
C GLY A 6 15.26 15.87 -4.86
N ALA A 7 15.39 14.79 -4.08
CA ALA A 7 14.58 13.59 -4.27
C ALA A 7 13.07 13.82 -4.09
N ARG A 8 12.66 14.75 -3.21
CA ARG A 8 11.26 15.15 -3.05
C ARG A 8 10.71 15.83 -4.30
N VAL A 9 11.46 16.77 -4.87
CA VAL A 9 11.06 17.50 -6.09
C VAL A 9 11.04 16.55 -7.29
N THR A 10 12.09 15.73 -7.47
CA THR A 10 12.14 14.73 -8.54
C THR A 10 11.00 13.73 -8.43
N GLY A 11 10.76 13.18 -7.24
CA GLY A 11 9.66 12.25 -7.00
C GLY A 11 8.29 12.87 -7.32
N ALA A 12 8.06 14.11 -6.88
CA ALA A 12 6.83 14.83 -7.17
C ALA A 12 6.64 15.13 -8.67
N ALA A 13 7.71 15.49 -9.37
CA ALA A 13 7.70 15.73 -10.81
C ALA A 13 7.38 14.43 -11.57
N LEU A 14 8.01 13.32 -11.23
CA LEU A 14 7.71 12.01 -11.82
C LEU A 14 6.24 11.63 -11.59
N SER A 15 5.70 11.85 -10.39
CA SER A 15 4.30 11.59 -10.09
C SER A 15 3.35 12.50 -10.86
N ALA A 16 3.69 13.78 -11.00
CA ALA A 16 2.91 14.71 -11.81
C ALA A 16 2.88 14.30 -13.29
N VAL A 17 4.00 13.88 -13.86
CA VAL A 17 4.07 13.37 -15.25
C VAL A 17 3.15 12.16 -15.43
N LEU A 18 3.22 11.18 -14.52
CA LEU A 18 2.32 10.01 -14.57
C LEU A 18 0.85 10.42 -14.45
N ALA A 19 0.52 11.36 -13.55
CA ALA A 19 -0.83 11.88 -13.40
C ALA A 19 -1.33 12.55 -14.69
N VAL A 20 -0.50 13.34 -15.35
CA VAL A 20 -0.84 14.00 -16.63
C VAL A 20 -1.08 12.96 -17.73
N ILE A 21 -0.21 11.96 -17.86
CA ILE A 21 -0.40 10.88 -18.84
C ILE A 21 -1.76 10.22 -18.63
N VAL A 22 -2.07 9.83 -17.40
CA VAL A 22 -3.35 9.18 -17.09
C VAL A 22 -4.54 10.12 -17.33
N ALA A 23 -4.43 11.39 -16.95
CA ALA A 23 -5.48 12.38 -17.18
C ALA A 23 -5.78 12.55 -18.68
N CYS A 24 -4.76 12.60 -19.54
CA CYS A 24 -4.96 12.69 -20.98
C CYS A 24 -5.76 11.49 -21.54
N TRP A 25 -5.47 10.28 -21.06
CA TRP A 25 -6.22 9.08 -21.44
C TRP A 25 -7.67 9.10 -20.92
N LEU A 26 -7.88 9.55 -19.68
CA LEU A 26 -9.22 9.69 -19.10
C LEU A 26 -10.06 10.74 -19.84
N VAL A 27 -9.49 11.91 -20.14
CA VAL A 27 -10.17 12.98 -20.89
C VAL A 27 -10.60 12.47 -22.27
N ARG A 28 -9.69 11.81 -22.98
CA ARG A 28 -9.99 11.19 -24.28
C ARG A 28 -11.17 10.22 -24.19
N ASP A 29 -11.20 9.36 -23.19
CA ASP A 29 -12.26 8.35 -23.05
C ASP A 29 -13.59 8.97 -22.62
N VAL A 30 -13.57 10.05 -21.83
CA VAL A 30 -14.79 10.81 -21.49
C VAL A 30 -15.37 11.49 -22.74
N GLU A 31 -14.54 12.10 -23.57
CA GLU A 31 -14.96 12.68 -24.85
C GLU A 31 -15.53 11.60 -25.79
N ALA A 32 -14.89 10.42 -25.84
CA ALA A 32 -15.35 9.30 -26.65
C ALA A 32 -16.65 8.64 -26.14
N ALA A 33 -16.92 8.70 -24.83
CA ALA A 33 -18.12 8.14 -24.21
C ALA A 33 -19.30 9.13 -24.16
N ALA A 34 -19.13 10.36 -24.66
CA ALA A 34 -20.03 11.52 -24.55
C ALA A 34 -20.29 12.02 -23.12
N ASP A 35 -20.34 11.14 -22.13
CA ASP A 35 -20.38 11.49 -20.71
C ASP A 35 -19.61 10.49 -19.82
N PHE A 36 -19.23 10.93 -18.62
CA PHE A 36 -18.50 10.10 -17.65
C PHE A 36 -19.35 8.96 -17.07
N GLY A 37 -20.67 9.11 -17.03
CA GLY A 37 -21.59 8.09 -16.54
C GLY A 37 -21.60 6.83 -17.42
N GLN A 38 -21.58 6.99 -18.74
CA GLN A 38 -21.47 5.89 -19.70
C GLN A 38 -20.12 5.17 -19.58
N LEU A 39 -19.04 5.94 -19.44
CA LEU A 39 -17.70 5.38 -19.21
C LEU A 39 -17.65 4.59 -17.90
N TRP A 40 -18.27 5.11 -16.85
CA TRP A 40 -18.35 4.45 -15.56
C TRP A 40 -19.18 3.15 -15.60
N ARG A 41 -20.33 3.15 -16.28
CA ARG A 41 -21.14 1.94 -16.54
C ARG A 41 -20.38 0.91 -17.37
N TYR A 42 -19.59 1.36 -18.34
CA TYR A 42 -18.73 0.50 -19.14
C TYR A 42 -17.66 -0.17 -18.28
N TRP A 43 -16.97 0.57 -17.41
CA TRP A 43 -16.03 -0.02 -16.44
C TRP A 43 -16.73 -0.96 -15.46
N ALA A 44 -17.97 -0.65 -15.08
CA ALA A 44 -18.80 -1.56 -14.30
C ALA A 44 -19.22 -2.81 -15.08
N GLY A 45 -18.90 -2.93 -16.37
CA GLY A 45 -19.15 -4.12 -17.17
C GLY A 45 -20.62 -4.32 -17.53
N PHE A 46 -21.41 -3.24 -17.58
CA PHE A 46 -22.81 -3.34 -17.96
C PHE A 46 -22.94 -3.66 -19.46
N TYR A 47 -23.77 -4.64 -19.79
CA TYR A 47 -23.96 -5.12 -21.16
C TYR A 47 -24.76 -4.18 -22.06
N ASP A 48 -25.49 -3.23 -21.48
CA ASP A 48 -26.38 -2.30 -22.18
C ASP A 48 -25.67 -1.04 -22.70
N VAL A 49 -24.39 -0.85 -22.34
CA VAL A 49 -23.63 0.33 -22.70
C VAL A 49 -23.25 0.29 -24.18
N ARG A 50 -23.69 1.29 -24.93
CA ARG A 50 -23.33 1.50 -26.34
C ARG A 50 -22.39 2.69 -26.45
N LEU A 51 -21.11 2.41 -26.64
CA LEU A 51 -20.10 3.46 -26.83
C LEU A 51 -19.85 3.69 -28.32
N GLN A 52 -19.62 4.95 -28.68
CA GLN A 52 -19.24 5.30 -30.06
C GLN A 52 -17.82 4.84 -30.39
N SER A 53 -16.97 4.68 -29.37
CA SER A 53 -15.59 4.23 -29.51
C SER A 53 -15.18 3.44 -28.27
N MET A 54 -14.32 2.45 -28.45
CA MET A 54 -13.87 1.60 -27.35
C MET A 54 -12.94 2.39 -26.41
N PRO A 55 -13.26 2.50 -25.10
CA PRO A 55 -12.41 3.20 -24.14
C PRO A 55 -11.07 2.50 -23.99
N ALA A 56 -10.00 3.31 -23.97
CA ALA A 56 -8.65 2.82 -23.77
C ALA A 56 -8.34 2.52 -22.29
N THR A 57 -9.06 3.13 -21.35
CA THR A 57 -8.82 3.12 -19.91
C THR A 57 -9.80 2.24 -19.16
N SER A 58 -9.42 1.94 -17.93
CA SER A 58 -10.17 1.18 -16.94
C SER A 58 -10.36 2.02 -15.65
N ALA A 59 -11.21 1.57 -14.72
CA ALA A 59 -11.32 2.22 -13.42
C ALA A 59 -10.01 2.25 -12.62
N THR A 60 -9.09 1.32 -12.89
CA THR A 60 -7.73 1.34 -12.32
C THR A 60 -6.99 2.62 -12.69
N ASP A 61 -7.22 3.18 -13.87
CA ASP A 61 -6.60 4.43 -14.31
C ASP A 61 -7.08 5.62 -13.46
N VAL A 62 -8.36 5.67 -13.07
CA VAL A 62 -8.87 6.70 -12.14
C VAL A 62 -8.16 6.61 -10.79
N ILE A 63 -7.97 5.40 -10.26
CA ILE A 63 -7.26 5.19 -9.00
C ILE A 63 -5.79 5.57 -9.14
N LEU A 64 -5.12 5.18 -10.22
CA LEU A 64 -3.73 5.56 -10.47
C LEU A 64 -3.58 7.07 -10.55
N PHE A 65 -4.49 7.78 -11.20
CA PHE A 65 -4.51 9.25 -11.22
C PHE A 65 -4.54 9.83 -9.79
N VAL A 66 -5.48 9.39 -8.96
CA VAL A 66 -5.59 9.84 -7.57
C VAL A 66 -4.33 9.50 -6.77
N VAL A 67 -3.79 8.29 -6.93
CA VAL A 67 -2.55 7.85 -6.28
C VAL A 67 -1.38 8.74 -6.69
N TYR A 68 -1.20 9.03 -7.97
CA TYR A 68 -0.11 9.87 -8.45
C TYR A 68 -0.22 11.31 -7.91
N VAL A 69 -1.41 11.90 -7.91
CA VAL A 69 -1.63 13.22 -7.30
C VAL A 69 -1.32 13.20 -5.80
N ALA A 70 -1.82 12.20 -5.07
CA ALA A 70 -1.58 12.05 -3.64
C ALA A 70 -0.09 11.84 -3.32
N VAL A 71 0.62 11.05 -4.14
CA VAL A 71 2.05 10.78 -3.99
C VAL A 71 2.88 12.01 -4.31
N ALA A 72 2.52 12.80 -5.32
CA ALA A 72 3.17 14.08 -5.61
C ALA A 72 3.08 15.02 -4.39
N VAL A 73 1.90 15.15 -3.80
CA VAL A 73 1.69 15.94 -2.58
C VAL A 73 2.46 15.32 -1.40
N ALA A 74 2.41 14.00 -1.22
CA ALA A 74 3.10 13.30 -0.14
C ALA A 74 4.62 13.46 -0.22
N ALA A 75 5.22 13.38 -1.41
CA ALA A 75 6.64 13.63 -1.64
C ALA A 75 7.03 15.05 -1.23
N LEU A 76 6.18 16.04 -1.51
CA LEU A 76 6.43 17.44 -1.17
C LEU A 76 6.06 17.82 0.25
N ARG A 77 5.21 17.08 0.97
CA ARG A 77 4.67 17.54 2.27
C ARG A 77 4.84 16.57 3.43
N THR A 78 5.22 15.32 3.18
CA THR A 78 5.19 14.28 4.21
C THR A 78 6.53 13.56 4.35
N THR A 79 6.80 13.06 5.56
CA THR A 79 7.98 12.24 5.84
C THR A 79 7.85 10.83 5.27
N SER A 80 6.64 10.40 4.88
CA SER A 80 6.34 9.13 4.19
C SER A 80 6.55 9.17 2.68
N GLY A 81 7.08 10.27 2.12
CA GLY A 81 7.25 10.44 0.67
C GLY A 81 8.03 9.31 0.01
N ALA A 82 9.07 8.78 0.66
CA ALA A 82 9.87 7.68 0.11
C ALA A 82 9.04 6.41 -0.13
N SER A 83 8.29 5.96 0.88
CA SER A 83 7.47 4.75 0.76
C SER A 83 6.26 4.95 -0.16
N ALA A 84 5.72 6.18 -0.23
CA ALA A 84 4.69 6.56 -1.20
C ALA A 84 5.19 6.45 -2.65
N LEU A 85 6.41 6.93 -2.93
CA LEU A 85 7.04 6.79 -4.25
C LEU A 85 7.30 5.33 -4.62
N VAL A 86 7.78 4.51 -3.66
CA VAL A 86 8.02 3.08 -3.92
C VAL A 86 6.72 2.37 -4.27
N VAL A 87 5.65 2.53 -3.49
CA VAL A 87 4.38 1.85 -3.80
C VAL A 87 3.78 2.34 -5.11
N ALA A 88 3.83 3.64 -5.40
CA ALA A 88 3.35 4.18 -6.67
C ALA A 88 4.14 3.60 -7.84
N GLY A 89 5.47 3.53 -7.74
CA GLY A 89 6.33 2.90 -8.74
C GLY A 89 5.99 1.42 -8.93
N VAL A 90 5.86 0.65 -7.84
CA VAL A 90 5.49 -0.77 -7.91
C VAL A 90 4.12 -0.98 -8.55
N ALA A 91 3.10 -0.19 -8.17
CA ALA A 91 1.78 -0.24 -8.77
C ALA A 91 1.82 0.14 -10.26
N THR A 92 2.61 1.16 -10.63
CA THR A 92 2.80 1.59 -12.03
C THR A 92 3.41 0.46 -12.84
N LEU A 93 4.50 -0.14 -12.36
CA LEU A 93 5.17 -1.25 -13.03
C LEU A 93 4.22 -2.43 -13.16
N GLY A 94 3.54 -2.80 -12.07
CA GLY A 94 2.57 -3.89 -12.07
C GLY A 94 1.45 -3.68 -13.10
N VAL A 95 0.90 -2.47 -13.22
CA VAL A 95 -0.23 -2.22 -14.13
C VAL A 95 0.22 -2.00 -15.59
N ARG A 96 1.38 -1.39 -15.82
CA ARG A 96 1.81 -0.95 -17.16
C ARG A 96 2.74 -1.91 -17.86
N LEU A 97 3.41 -2.82 -17.14
CA LEU A 97 4.36 -3.76 -17.72
C LEU A 97 3.73 -4.64 -18.81
N PRO A 98 2.49 -5.15 -18.64
CA PRO A 98 1.83 -5.91 -19.70
C PRO A 98 1.64 -5.18 -21.01
N GLY A 99 1.49 -3.85 -20.98
CA GLY A 99 1.34 -3.03 -22.18
C GLY A 99 2.45 -3.25 -23.21
N LEU A 100 3.66 -3.66 -22.79
CA LEU A 100 4.78 -3.92 -23.68
C LEU A 100 4.55 -5.08 -24.64
N TRP A 101 3.74 -6.07 -24.26
CA TRP A 101 3.45 -7.23 -25.10
C TRP A 101 1.97 -7.34 -25.49
N THR A 102 1.05 -6.67 -24.78
CA THR A 102 -0.39 -6.76 -25.07
C THR A 102 -0.86 -5.79 -26.15
N ILE A 103 -0.29 -4.58 -26.23
CA ILE A 103 -0.69 -3.54 -27.20
C ILE A 103 -0.43 -3.98 -28.65
N GLY A 104 0.59 -4.82 -28.85
CA GLY A 104 0.98 -5.38 -30.14
C GLY A 104 0.07 -6.50 -30.66
N ASN A 105 -0.81 -7.07 -29.84
CA ASN A 105 -1.54 -8.28 -30.23
C ASN A 105 -2.64 -8.03 -31.25
N ARG A 106 -2.99 -9.07 -32.02
CA ARG A 106 -4.01 -9.03 -33.09
C ARG A 106 -5.37 -8.50 -32.62
N ARG A 107 -5.78 -8.78 -31.39
CA ARG A 107 -7.01 -8.23 -30.84
C ARG A 107 -6.96 -6.70 -30.65
N MET A 108 -5.80 -6.16 -30.29
CA MET A 108 -5.62 -4.70 -30.20
C MET A 108 -5.61 -4.06 -31.57
N GLU A 109 -4.99 -4.69 -32.57
CA GLU A 109 -5.05 -4.28 -33.99
C GLU A 109 -6.49 -4.14 -34.48
N SER A 110 -7.36 -5.09 -34.12
CA SER A 110 -8.76 -5.05 -34.54
C SER A 110 -9.59 -4.00 -33.80
N ALA A 111 -9.21 -3.62 -32.58
CA ALA A 111 -10.01 -2.79 -31.70
C ALA A 111 -9.61 -1.31 -31.71
N TYR A 112 -8.35 -1.01 -32.03
CA TYR A 112 -7.77 0.33 -31.92
C TYR A 112 -6.91 0.66 -33.14
N SER A 113 -6.89 1.94 -33.51
CA SER A 113 -6.03 2.42 -34.59
C SER A 113 -4.53 2.35 -34.23
N ASP A 114 -3.69 2.24 -35.26
CA ASP A 114 -2.24 2.15 -35.09
C ASP A 114 -1.61 3.39 -34.45
N ASP A 115 -2.11 4.60 -34.76
CA ASP A 115 -1.68 5.84 -34.11
C ASP A 115 -1.93 5.78 -32.59
N LEU A 116 -3.11 5.28 -32.19
CA LEU A 116 -3.46 5.20 -30.78
C LEU A 116 -2.64 4.16 -30.03
N ARG A 117 -2.44 2.99 -30.63
CA ARG A 117 -1.59 1.93 -30.08
C ARG A 117 -0.15 2.41 -29.94
N SER A 118 0.37 3.14 -30.92
CA SER A 118 1.72 3.72 -30.88
C SER A 118 1.86 4.71 -29.71
N ARG A 119 0.88 5.61 -29.52
CA ARG A 119 0.85 6.53 -28.37
C ARG A 119 0.76 5.78 -27.05
N ALA A 120 -0.07 4.74 -26.96
CA ALA A 120 -0.21 3.91 -25.77
C ALA A 120 1.10 3.21 -25.41
N LEU A 121 1.82 2.68 -26.41
CA LEU A 121 3.10 2.03 -26.21
C LEU A 121 4.18 3.02 -25.72
N ILE A 122 4.24 4.22 -26.32
CA ILE A 122 5.13 5.29 -25.84
C ILE A 122 4.79 5.66 -24.40
N CYS A 123 3.51 5.87 -24.09
CA CYS A 123 3.06 6.16 -22.72
C CYS A 123 3.41 5.02 -21.75
N ALA A 124 3.33 3.75 -22.18
CA ALA A 124 3.72 2.61 -21.37
C ALA A 124 5.22 2.63 -21.05
N PHE A 125 6.09 2.86 -22.04
CA PHE A 125 7.53 3.00 -21.81
C PHE A 125 7.86 4.16 -20.86
N VAL A 126 7.25 5.33 -21.09
CA VAL A 126 7.43 6.50 -20.20
C VAL A 126 6.94 6.18 -18.79
N ALA A 127 5.80 5.51 -18.65
CA ALA A 127 5.25 5.15 -17.34
C ALA A 127 6.14 4.15 -16.60
N LEU A 128 6.70 3.16 -17.31
CA LEU A 128 7.62 2.18 -16.74
C LEU A 128 8.94 2.84 -16.31
N ALA A 129 9.50 3.70 -17.16
CA ALA A 129 10.71 4.46 -16.83
C ALA A 129 10.48 5.37 -15.61
N ALA A 130 9.34 6.08 -15.56
CA ALA A 130 8.98 6.91 -14.43
C ALA A 130 8.75 6.09 -13.15
N GLY A 131 8.07 4.94 -13.23
CA GLY A 131 7.85 4.03 -12.11
C GLY A 131 9.15 3.48 -11.53
N ALA A 132 10.08 3.06 -12.39
CA ALA A 132 11.43 2.66 -11.99
C ALA A 132 12.21 3.82 -11.36
N ALA A 133 12.16 5.01 -11.98
CA ALA A 133 12.81 6.21 -11.48
C ALA A 133 12.27 6.64 -10.10
N MET A 134 10.98 6.44 -9.81
CA MET A 134 10.42 6.69 -8.47
C MET A 134 11.04 5.79 -7.41
N ILE A 135 11.18 4.50 -7.70
CA ILE A 135 11.80 3.52 -6.78
C ILE A 135 13.27 3.89 -6.54
N ILE A 136 14.00 4.21 -7.61
CA ILE A 136 15.40 4.64 -7.53
C ILE A 136 15.52 5.95 -6.73
N THR A 137 14.68 6.95 -7.01
CA THR A 137 14.65 8.22 -6.29
C THR A 137 14.37 8.03 -4.80
N ALA A 138 13.47 7.12 -4.46
CA ALA A 138 13.16 6.77 -3.07
C ALA A 138 14.27 5.97 -2.37
N GLY A 139 15.10 5.25 -3.12
CA GLY A 139 16.28 4.53 -2.64
C GLY A 139 17.49 5.43 -2.45
N ALA A 140 17.91 6.11 -3.51
CA ALA A 140 19.09 6.98 -3.56
C ALA A 140 18.88 8.30 -2.82
N GLY A 141 17.65 8.81 -2.78
CA GLY A 141 17.30 10.07 -2.13
C GLY A 141 17.17 10.00 -0.61
N ARG A 142 17.53 8.87 0.02
CA ARG A 142 17.38 8.67 1.46
C ARG A 142 18.41 9.49 2.23
N ARG A 143 17.95 10.15 3.29
CA ARG A 143 18.84 10.74 4.31
C ARG A 143 18.49 10.22 5.71
N PRO A 144 19.49 10.13 6.61
CA PRO A 144 19.23 9.94 8.02
C PRO A 144 18.45 11.15 8.59
N PRO A 145 17.72 10.95 9.71
CA PRO A 145 17.23 12.08 10.51
C PRO A 145 18.42 12.95 10.91
N ALA A 146 18.26 14.27 10.82
CA ALA A 146 19.31 15.22 11.20
C ALA A 146 19.54 15.24 12.72
N ASP A 147 18.49 14.96 13.49
CA ASP A 147 18.49 15.05 14.95
C ASP A 147 17.32 14.25 15.56
N SER A 148 17.39 13.97 16.86
CA SER A 148 16.45 13.09 17.59
C SER A 148 15.01 13.62 17.65
N TYR A 149 14.82 14.92 17.43
CA TYR A 149 13.52 15.58 17.37
C TYR A 149 12.88 15.52 15.97
N GLU A 150 13.63 15.14 14.92
CA GLU A 150 13.09 15.05 13.58
C GLU A 150 12.07 13.89 13.49
N ARG A 151 10.81 14.24 13.21
CA ARG A 151 9.70 13.27 13.16
C ARG A 151 9.93 12.25 12.04
N THR A 152 10.16 11.00 12.42
CA THR A 152 10.24 9.89 11.46
C THR A 152 8.85 9.31 11.13
N PRO A 153 8.68 8.63 9.98
CA PRO A 153 7.41 7.98 9.66
C PRO A 153 7.05 6.92 10.71
N SER A 154 5.88 7.08 11.34
CA SER A 154 5.34 6.07 12.24
C SER A 154 4.63 4.97 11.47
N GLY A 155 4.77 3.73 11.96
CA GLY A 155 3.96 2.60 11.50
C GLY A 155 2.54 2.68 12.06
N PRO A 156 1.65 1.75 11.66
CA PRO A 156 0.32 1.64 12.23
C PRO A 156 0.38 1.26 13.72
N GLY A 157 -0.64 1.67 14.48
CA GLY A 157 -0.85 1.19 15.86
C GLY A 157 -1.16 -0.32 15.89
N THR A 158 -1.05 -0.97 17.05
CA THR A 158 -1.20 -2.44 17.15
C THR A 158 -2.56 -2.93 16.63
N GLY A 159 -3.67 -2.34 17.11
CA GLY A 159 -5.02 -2.71 16.64
C GLY A 159 -5.23 -2.42 15.16
N ALA A 160 -4.81 -1.24 14.70
CA ALA A 160 -4.87 -0.87 13.28
C ALA A 160 -4.05 -1.82 12.38
N GLY A 161 -2.87 -2.24 12.82
CA GLY A 161 -2.02 -3.17 12.09
C GLY A 161 -2.66 -4.55 11.94
N VAL A 162 -3.28 -5.06 13.00
CA VAL A 162 -4.02 -6.34 12.97
C VAL A 162 -5.25 -6.25 12.07
N LEU A 163 -6.04 -5.18 12.19
CA LEU A 163 -7.22 -4.98 11.32
C LEU A 163 -6.84 -4.89 9.84
N ALA A 164 -5.80 -4.11 9.52
CA ALA A 164 -5.30 -4.00 8.15
C ALA A 164 -4.74 -5.33 7.63
N PHE A 165 -4.06 -6.11 8.47
CA PHE A 165 -3.61 -7.46 8.11
C PHE A 165 -4.76 -8.39 7.78
N LEU A 166 -5.75 -8.51 8.67
CA LEU A 166 -6.89 -9.40 8.46
C LEU A 166 -7.69 -8.99 7.21
N ALA A 167 -7.95 -7.69 7.05
CA ALA A 167 -8.68 -7.17 5.90
C ALA A 167 -7.93 -7.39 4.58
N LEU A 168 -6.69 -6.93 4.48
CA LEU A 168 -5.93 -6.99 3.22
C LEU A 168 -5.49 -8.42 2.89
N CYS A 169 -5.02 -9.21 3.86
CA CYS A 169 -4.64 -10.60 3.58
C CYS A 169 -5.87 -11.46 3.27
N GLY A 170 -7.00 -11.24 3.95
CA GLY A 170 -8.26 -11.90 3.62
C GLY A 170 -8.72 -11.57 2.19
N ALA A 171 -8.72 -10.29 1.81
CA ALA A 171 -9.05 -9.87 0.46
C ALA A 171 -8.09 -10.44 -0.60
N GLY A 172 -6.78 -10.41 -0.31
CA GLY A 172 -5.74 -11.01 -1.16
C GLY A 172 -5.95 -12.51 -1.35
N ALA A 173 -6.26 -13.25 -0.27
CA ALA A 173 -6.55 -14.68 -0.34
C ALA A 173 -7.80 -14.97 -1.20
N VAL A 174 -8.86 -14.17 -1.07
CA VAL A 174 -10.06 -14.30 -1.92
C VAL A 174 -9.73 -14.06 -3.40
N LEU A 175 -8.94 -13.03 -3.71
CA LEU A 175 -8.49 -12.77 -5.09
C LEU A 175 -7.70 -13.96 -5.66
N ILE A 176 -6.76 -14.52 -4.91
CA ILE A 176 -5.98 -15.70 -5.33
C ILE A 176 -6.87 -16.93 -5.49
N ALA A 177 -7.84 -17.15 -4.58
CA ALA A 177 -8.78 -18.26 -4.69
C ALA A 177 -9.60 -18.19 -5.99
N TRP A 178 -10.04 -16.98 -6.38
CA TRP A 178 -10.71 -16.77 -7.66
C TRP A 178 -9.79 -17.05 -8.86
N GLU A 179 -8.53 -16.63 -8.82
CA GLU A 179 -7.58 -16.94 -9.91
C GLU A 179 -7.30 -18.44 -10.03
N ILE A 180 -7.12 -19.15 -8.91
CA ILE A 180 -6.99 -20.62 -8.89
C ILE A 180 -8.25 -21.26 -9.48
N ARG A 181 -9.44 -20.76 -9.12
CA ARG A 181 -10.71 -21.23 -9.68
C ARG A 181 -10.78 -20.99 -11.18
N GLN A 182 -10.34 -19.84 -11.70
CA GLN A 182 -10.31 -19.56 -13.14
C GLN A 182 -9.36 -20.51 -13.88
N LEU A 183 -8.17 -20.76 -13.34
CA LEU A 183 -7.21 -21.72 -13.89
C LEU A 183 -7.79 -23.12 -14.03
N VAL A 184 -8.50 -23.60 -12.98
CA VAL A 184 -9.12 -24.91 -12.98
C VAL A 184 -10.35 -24.97 -13.90
N ARG A 185 -11.13 -23.88 -13.97
CA ARG A 185 -12.38 -23.85 -14.73
C ARG A 185 -12.16 -23.72 -16.24
N PHE A 186 -11.17 -22.92 -16.64
CA PHE A 186 -10.92 -22.58 -18.04
C PHE A 186 -9.42 -22.67 -18.39
N PRO A 187 -8.78 -23.85 -18.25
CA PRO A 187 -7.35 -24.00 -18.44
C PRO A 187 -6.87 -23.58 -19.84
N GLU A 188 -7.72 -23.70 -20.86
CA GLU A 188 -7.43 -23.32 -22.24
C GLU A 188 -7.52 -21.81 -22.52
N ILE A 189 -8.20 -21.04 -21.65
CA ILE A 189 -8.34 -19.58 -21.75
C ILE A 189 -7.41 -18.88 -20.76
N TYR A 190 -7.06 -19.54 -19.65
CA TYR A 190 -6.29 -18.94 -18.57
C TYR A 190 -4.94 -18.30 -18.99
N PRO A 191 -4.15 -18.87 -19.93
CA PRO A 191 -2.95 -18.20 -20.42
C PRO A 191 -3.25 -16.83 -21.05
N ASP A 192 -4.31 -16.72 -21.85
CA ASP A 192 -4.76 -15.46 -22.46
C ASP A 192 -5.33 -14.49 -21.42
N TRP A 193 -5.95 -15.01 -20.35
CA TRP A 193 -6.43 -14.23 -19.20
C TRP A 193 -5.30 -13.60 -18.38
N TYR A 194 -4.22 -14.35 -18.20
CA TYR A 194 -3.09 -13.94 -17.38
C TYR A 194 -2.07 -13.08 -18.15
N VAL A 195 -1.64 -13.53 -19.32
CA VAL A 195 -0.62 -12.82 -20.12
C VAL A 195 -1.28 -11.83 -21.08
N GLY A 196 -2.58 -11.93 -21.36
CA GLY A 196 -3.24 -11.12 -22.36
C GLY A 196 -3.09 -11.74 -23.74
N GLY A 197 -4.18 -12.28 -24.26
CA GLY A 197 -4.23 -12.90 -25.58
C GLY A 197 -5.47 -12.49 -26.38
N ASN A 198 -5.67 -13.14 -27.52
CA ASN A 198 -6.71 -12.74 -28.47
C ASN A 198 -8.14 -13.12 -28.02
N ARG A 199 -8.25 -14.02 -27.03
CA ARG A 199 -9.55 -14.51 -26.53
C ARG A 199 -10.17 -13.61 -25.45
N ILE A 200 -9.39 -12.71 -24.86
CA ILE A 200 -9.84 -11.87 -23.74
C ILE A 200 -9.97 -10.41 -24.18
N ALA A 201 -11.10 -9.80 -23.84
CA ALA A 201 -11.27 -8.37 -23.98
C ALA A 201 -10.52 -7.67 -22.85
N GLN A 202 -9.66 -6.72 -23.20
CA GLN A 202 -8.96 -5.87 -22.25
C GLN A 202 -8.88 -4.44 -22.81
N GLN A 203 -8.73 -3.47 -21.92
CA GLN A 203 -8.59 -2.06 -22.29
C GLN A 203 -7.15 -1.78 -22.74
N LEU A 204 -6.97 -0.79 -23.62
CA LEU A 204 -5.66 -0.51 -24.25
C LEU A 204 -4.55 -0.20 -23.24
N THR A 205 -4.86 0.54 -22.17
CA THR A 205 -3.91 0.90 -21.12
C THR A 205 -3.99 -0.04 -19.91
N GLY A 206 -5.01 -0.91 -19.86
CA GLY A 206 -5.24 -1.83 -18.75
C GLY A 206 -4.33 -3.06 -18.81
N PRO A 207 -4.02 -3.69 -17.66
CA PRO A 207 -3.36 -4.98 -17.64
C PRO A 207 -4.36 -6.08 -18.03
N PRO A 208 -3.88 -7.26 -18.46
CA PRO A 208 -4.70 -8.46 -18.52
C PRO A 208 -5.41 -8.69 -17.18
N PRO A 209 -6.68 -9.14 -17.17
CA PRO A 209 -7.44 -9.27 -15.94
C PRO A 209 -6.74 -10.12 -14.87
N GLY A 210 -6.23 -11.31 -15.22
CA GLY A 210 -5.56 -12.20 -14.25
C GLY A 210 -4.26 -11.61 -13.69
N TRP A 211 -3.48 -10.94 -14.54
CA TRP A 211 -2.29 -10.22 -14.10
C TRP A 211 -2.65 -9.11 -13.10
N GLY A 212 -3.65 -8.28 -13.44
CA GLY A 212 -4.14 -7.21 -12.58
C GLY A 212 -4.60 -7.73 -11.22
N THR A 213 -5.37 -8.83 -11.21
CA THR A 213 -5.83 -9.49 -9.98
C THR A 213 -4.66 -9.97 -9.12
N VAL A 214 -3.68 -10.64 -9.72
CA VAL A 214 -2.52 -11.17 -8.97
C VAL A 214 -1.64 -10.03 -8.43
N VAL A 215 -1.39 -8.99 -9.22
CA VAL A 215 -0.66 -7.79 -8.73
C VAL A 215 -1.37 -7.17 -7.54
N LEU A 216 -2.70 -7.00 -7.61
CA LEU A 216 -3.49 -6.47 -6.51
C LEU A 216 -3.45 -7.39 -5.29
N ALA A 217 -3.58 -8.70 -5.48
CA ALA A 217 -3.50 -9.67 -4.39
C ALA A 217 -2.13 -9.62 -3.69
N LEU A 218 -1.04 -9.56 -4.44
CA LEU A 218 0.32 -9.43 -3.91
C LEU A 218 0.50 -8.11 -3.15
N LEU A 219 0.00 -6.99 -3.68
CA LEU A 219 0.01 -5.70 -2.99
C LEU A 219 -0.74 -5.77 -1.66
N CYS A 220 -1.92 -6.39 -1.65
CA CYS A 220 -2.72 -6.60 -0.44
C CYS A 220 -1.98 -7.46 0.59
N LEU A 221 -1.41 -8.60 0.18
CA LEU A 221 -0.65 -9.49 1.07
C LEU A 221 0.58 -8.78 1.65
N VAL A 222 1.41 -8.15 0.82
CA VAL A 222 2.60 -7.41 1.27
C VAL A 222 2.21 -6.29 2.22
N ALA A 223 1.17 -5.52 1.90
CA ALA A 223 0.69 -4.44 2.76
C ALA A 223 0.14 -4.97 4.10
N GLY A 224 -0.65 -6.04 4.08
CA GLY A 224 -1.21 -6.68 5.27
C GLY A 224 -0.12 -7.22 6.19
N PHE A 225 0.82 -8.00 5.67
CA PHE A 225 1.97 -8.49 6.44
C PHE A 225 2.83 -7.35 6.97
N SER A 226 3.07 -6.31 6.17
CA SER A 226 3.79 -5.11 6.60
C SER A 226 3.06 -4.40 7.76
N ALA A 227 1.72 -4.41 7.76
CA ALA A 227 0.91 -3.77 8.80
C ALA A 227 1.00 -4.50 10.14
N VAL A 228 0.93 -5.84 10.17
CA VAL A 228 1.03 -6.60 11.43
C VAL A 228 2.43 -6.51 12.06
N VAL A 229 3.49 -6.50 11.25
CA VAL A 229 4.86 -6.24 11.76
C VAL A 229 5.11 -4.76 12.06
N ARG A 230 4.12 -3.90 11.78
CA ARG A 230 4.14 -2.44 12.02
C ARG A 230 5.28 -1.74 11.29
N ALA A 231 5.55 -2.16 10.05
CA ALA A 231 6.56 -1.56 9.21
C ALA A 231 6.20 -0.11 8.87
N ARG A 232 7.22 0.76 8.78
CA ARG A 232 7.05 2.20 8.46
C ARG A 232 6.46 2.45 7.07
N HIS A 233 6.58 1.48 6.15
CA HIS A 233 6.03 1.55 4.80
C HIS A 233 4.63 0.92 4.69
N ALA A 234 4.11 0.28 5.74
CA ALA A 234 2.82 -0.41 5.70
C ALA A 234 1.65 0.52 5.34
N ARG A 235 1.69 1.76 5.84
CA ARG A 235 0.62 2.74 5.62
C ARG A 235 0.44 3.12 4.14
N PRO A 236 1.44 3.66 3.42
CA PRO A 236 1.27 3.98 2.00
C PRO A 236 0.98 2.74 1.15
N PHE A 237 1.61 1.59 1.46
CA PHE A 237 1.31 0.34 0.76
C PHE A 237 -0.15 -0.09 0.92
N GLY A 238 -0.64 -0.11 2.16
CA GLY A 238 -2.01 -0.50 2.44
C GLY A 238 -3.05 0.50 1.95
N LEU A 239 -2.76 1.81 1.97
CA LEU A 239 -3.67 2.82 1.40
C LEU A 239 -3.81 2.67 -0.12
N VAL A 240 -2.73 2.42 -0.86
CA VAL A 240 -2.79 2.18 -2.31
C VAL A 240 -3.49 0.86 -2.62
N ALA A 241 -3.11 -0.23 -1.93
CA ALA A 241 -3.76 -1.52 -2.11
C ALA A 241 -5.27 -1.45 -1.83
N ALA A 242 -5.66 -0.81 -0.73
CA ALA A 242 -7.07 -0.64 -0.36
C ALA A 242 -7.82 0.26 -1.35
N ALA A 243 -7.20 1.33 -1.88
CA ALA A 243 -7.83 2.17 -2.89
C ALA A 243 -8.08 1.43 -4.21
N MET A 244 -7.12 0.61 -4.65
CA MET A 244 -7.29 -0.23 -5.84
C MET A 244 -8.36 -1.31 -5.62
N LEU A 245 -8.35 -1.95 -4.46
CA LEU A 245 -9.37 -2.93 -4.06
C LEU A 245 -10.77 -2.29 -4.03
N LEU A 246 -10.88 -1.09 -3.45
CA LEU A 246 -12.14 -0.35 -3.32
C LEU A 246 -12.80 -0.12 -4.68
N ALA A 247 -12.04 0.29 -5.69
CA ALA A 247 -12.58 0.53 -7.03
C ALA A 247 -13.22 -0.71 -7.63
N GLY A 248 -12.53 -1.86 -7.57
CA GLY A 248 -13.06 -3.12 -8.07
C GLY A 248 -14.35 -3.54 -7.34
N SER A 249 -14.36 -3.41 -6.01
CA SER A 249 -15.52 -3.77 -5.20
C SER A 249 -16.72 -2.85 -5.44
N VAL A 250 -16.50 -1.52 -5.58
CA VAL A 250 -17.57 -0.56 -5.89
C VAL A 250 -18.22 -0.90 -7.24
N LEU A 251 -17.43 -1.22 -8.26
CA LEU A 251 -17.96 -1.65 -9.56
C LEU A 251 -18.75 -2.97 -9.46
N GLY A 252 -18.29 -3.92 -8.62
CA GLY A 252 -19.03 -5.14 -8.32
C GLY A 252 -20.38 -4.87 -7.64
N LEU A 253 -20.42 -3.99 -6.64
CA LEU A 253 -21.66 -3.57 -5.99
C LEU A 253 -22.63 -2.87 -6.94
N MET A 254 -22.11 -2.06 -7.87
CA MET A 254 -22.96 -1.45 -8.88
C MET A 254 -23.61 -2.48 -9.79
N ARG A 255 -22.93 -3.59 -10.13
CA ARG A 255 -23.56 -4.71 -10.85
C ARG A 255 -24.63 -5.39 -10.00
N ILE A 256 -24.36 -5.62 -8.72
CA ILE A 256 -25.34 -6.22 -7.80
C ILE A 256 -26.64 -5.41 -7.81
N VAL A 257 -26.52 -4.09 -7.65
CA VAL A 257 -27.66 -3.16 -7.60
C VAL A 257 -28.32 -3.05 -8.97
N HIS A 258 -27.55 -2.95 -10.05
CA HIS A 258 -28.10 -2.74 -11.39
C HIS A 258 -28.85 -3.96 -11.93
N TYR A 259 -28.44 -5.17 -11.56
CA TYR A 259 -29.05 -6.43 -12.00
C TYR A 259 -29.95 -7.08 -10.94
N ASP A 260 -30.34 -6.34 -9.90
CA ASP A 260 -31.21 -6.81 -8.81
C ASP A 260 -30.81 -8.20 -8.26
N MET A 261 -29.49 -8.41 -8.11
CA MET A 261 -28.95 -9.73 -7.82
C MET A 261 -29.27 -10.20 -6.40
N PHE A 262 -29.59 -9.28 -5.48
CA PHE A 262 -29.98 -9.62 -4.12
C PHE A 262 -31.39 -10.22 -4.04
N ASP A 263 -32.34 -9.69 -4.81
CA ASP A 263 -33.72 -10.18 -4.83
C ASP A 263 -33.78 -11.63 -5.31
N HIS A 264 -32.83 -12.00 -6.16
CA HIS A 264 -32.72 -13.32 -6.76
C HIS A 264 -31.64 -14.19 -6.11
N PHE A 265 -31.02 -13.76 -5.00
CA PHE A 265 -29.78 -14.37 -4.48
C PHE A 265 -29.91 -15.89 -4.30
N GLY A 266 -31.01 -16.35 -3.69
CA GLY A 266 -31.26 -17.79 -3.44
C GLY A 266 -31.48 -18.63 -4.71
N SER A 267 -31.81 -18.00 -5.83
CA SER A 267 -31.99 -18.65 -7.14
C SER A 267 -30.73 -18.63 -8.01
N LEU A 268 -29.72 -17.82 -7.66
CA LEU A 268 -28.46 -17.75 -8.39
C LEU A 268 -27.63 -19.02 -8.15
N GLY A 269 -26.82 -19.41 -9.14
CA GLY A 269 -25.84 -20.46 -8.96
C GLY A 269 -24.81 -20.12 -7.88
N LEU A 270 -24.30 -21.13 -7.17
CA LEU A 270 -23.35 -20.96 -6.06
C LEU A 270 -22.14 -20.07 -6.40
N GLU A 271 -21.60 -20.20 -7.62
CA GLU A 271 -20.45 -19.39 -8.04
C GLU A 271 -20.80 -17.90 -8.14
N VAL A 272 -22.00 -17.57 -8.60
CA VAL A 272 -22.48 -16.18 -8.63
C VAL A 272 -22.69 -15.69 -7.20
N GLN A 273 -23.35 -16.46 -6.34
CA GLN A 273 -23.52 -16.12 -4.92
C GLN A 273 -22.18 -15.81 -4.24
N LEU A 274 -21.18 -16.68 -4.41
CA LEU A 274 -19.83 -16.47 -3.88
C LEU A 274 -19.16 -15.22 -4.47
N THR A 275 -19.41 -14.91 -5.74
CA THR A 275 -18.90 -13.69 -6.38
C THR A 275 -19.48 -12.44 -5.71
N LEU A 276 -20.79 -12.41 -5.47
CA LEU A 276 -21.45 -11.28 -4.81
C LEU A 276 -20.93 -11.08 -3.38
N VAL A 277 -20.87 -12.16 -2.61
CA VAL A 277 -20.32 -12.15 -1.23
C VAL A 277 -18.86 -11.70 -1.24
N SER A 278 -18.07 -12.13 -2.23
CA SER A 278 -16.67 -11.70 -2.38
C SER A 278 -16.55 -10.20 -2.62
N TRP A 279 -17.39 -9.60 -3.48
CA TRP A 279 -17.36 -8.16 -3.72
C TRP A 279 -17.73 -7.35 -2.47
N ILE A 280 -18.74 -7.80 -1.71
CA ILE A 280 -19.13 -7.16 -0.44
C ILE A 280 -18.00 -7.28 0.58
N PHE A 281 -17.43 -8.47 0.74
CA PHE A 281 -16.29 -8.70 1.65
C PHE A 281 -15.10 -7.82 1.29
N GLN A 282 -14.74 -7.74 0.01
CA GLN A 282 -13.63 -6.91 -0.46
C GLN A 282 -13.90 -5.41 -0.26
N LEU A 283 -15.15 -4.95 -0.44
CA LEU A 283 -15.54 -3.58 -0.11
C LEU A 283 -15.29 -3.27 1.38
N LEU A 284 -15.81 -4.14 2.25
CA LEU A 284 -15.66 -3.98 3.70
C LEU A 284 -14.19 -4.04 4.12
N ALA A 285 -13.41 -4.96 3.53
CA ALA A 285 -11.98 -5.07 3.76
C ALA A 285 -11.23 -3.81 3.31
N ALA A 286 -11.53 -3.28 2.12
CA ALA A 286 -10.93 -2.05 1.62
C ALA A 286 -11.23 -0.85 2.54
N LEU A 287 -12.49 -0.66 2.92
CA LEU A 287 -12.90 0.40 3.83
C LEU A 287 -12.24 0.26 5.21
N THR A 288 -12.22 -0.96 5.76
CA THR A 288 -11.56 -1.26 7.05
C THR A 288 -10.07 -0.92 6.98
N ALA A 289 -9.37 -1.33 5.92
CA ALA A 289 -7.96 -1.03 5.74
C ALA A 289 -7.70 0.47 5.57
N LEU A 290 -8.53 1.19 4.81
CA LEU A 290 -8.45 2.65 4.66
C LEU A 290 -8.60 3.35 6.01
N ILE A 291 -9.63 2.99 6.79
CA ILE A 291 -9.89 3.59 8.11
C ILE A 291 -8.76 3.26 9.09
N ALA A 292 -8.36 1.98 9.17
CA ALA A 292 -7.31 1.53 10.07
C ALA A 292 -5.96 2.22 9.79
N LEU A 293 -5.65 2.44 8.51
CA LEU A 293 -4.39 3.06 8.08
C LEU A 293 -4.49 4.58 7.87
N ALA A 294 -5.67 5.19 8.02
CA ALA A 294 -5.86 6.62 7.87
C ALA A 294 -5.12 7.41 8.95
N VAL A 295 -4.99 6.87 10.16
CA VAL A 295 -4.38 7.57 11.31
C VAL A 295 -2.96 7.05 11.59
N PRO A 296 -1.93 7.92 11.72
CA PRO A 296 -0.60 7.50 12.14
C PRO A 296 -0.65 6.83 13.52
N GLY A 297 0.09 5.74 13.70
CA GLY A 297 0.27 5.13 15.02
C GLY A 297 1.08 6.02 15.96
N PRO A 298 1.04 5.75 17.28
CA PRO A 298 1.80 6.50 18.26
C PRO A 298 3.30 6.44 17.94
N VAL A 299 3.99 7.56 18.16
CA VAL A 299 5.44 7.63 18.00
C VAL A 299 6.05 6.70 19.05
N ARG A 300 6.78 5.67 18.61
CA ARG A 300 7.53 4.83 19.55
C ARG A 300 8.63 5.69 20.16
N ALA A 301 8.74 5.64 21.49
CA ALA A 301 9.89 6.22 22.19
C ALA A 301 11.18 5.66 21.59
N PRO A 302 12.28 6.45 21.52
CA PRO A 302 13.59 5.94 21.14
C PRO A 302 13.95 4.81 22.11
N GLY A 303 13.86 3.58 21.62
CA GLY A 303 14.23 2.38 22.34
C GLY A 303 15.18 1.56 21.48
N PRO A 304 16.03 0.71 22.07
CA PRO A 304 16.88 -0.20 21.31
C PRO A 304 16.00 -0.97 20.31
N ASP A 305 16.33 -0.91 19.02
CA ASP A 305 15.62 -1.71 18.02
C ASP A 305 15.78 -3.19 18.41
N PRO A 306 14.70 -3.95 18.69
CA PRO A 306 14.81 -5.35 19.14
C PRO A 306 15.50 -6.25 18.11
N TRP A 307 15.56 -5.80 16.86
CA TRP A 307 16.17 -6.50 15.72
C TRP A 307 17.56 -5.95 15.35
N ALA A 308 17.99 -4.84 15.96
CA ALA A 308 19.36 -4.32 15.84
C ALA A 308 20.27 -4.83 16.98
N GLY A 309 19.79 -5.79 17.79
CA GLY A 309 20.56 -6.52 18.78
C GLY A 309 21.36 -7.68 18.19
N GLY A 310 22.16 -7.42 17.15
CA GLY A 310 23.32 -8.27 16.91
C GLY A 310 24.39 -7.94 17.97
N PRO A 311 25.27 -8.87 18.39
CA PRO A 311 26.37 -8.59 19.31
C PRO A 311 27.41 -7.68 18.63
N GLY A 312 27.07 -6.40 18.49
CA GLY A 312 27.95 -5.37 18.01
C GLY A 312 28.95 -5.07 19.10
N TRP A 313 30.20 -5.46 18.85
CA TRP A 313 31.40 -4.91 19.49
C TRP A 313 31.48 -3.41 19.26
N GLY A 314 30.62 -2.64 19.92
CA GLY A 314 30.89 -1.23 20.20
C GLY A 314 32.04 -1.16 21.20
N PRO A 315 32.93 -0.15 21.12
CA PRO A 315 33.95 0.04 22.13
C PRO A 315 33.26 0.10 23.50
N ALA A 316 33.70 -0.77 24.42
CA ALA A 316 33.26 -0.75 25.80
C ALA A 316 33.37 0.70 26.32
N PRO A 317 32.42 1.19 27.13
CA PRO A 317 32.58 2.47 27.80
C PRO A 317 33.91 2.43 28.56
N GLN A 318 34.87 3.22 28.12
CA GLN A 318 36.13 3.40 28.83
C GLN A 318 35.79 3.89 30.24
N PRO A 319 36.34 3.26 31.30
CA PRO A 319 36.29 3.84 32.64
C PRO A 319 37.06 5.16 32.59
N GLY A 320 36.34 6.27 32.42
CA GLY A 320 36.91 7.60 32.61
C GLY A 320 37.36 7.75 34.07
N PRO A 321 38.37 8.60 34.35
CA PRO A 321 38.78 8.89 35.72
C PRO A 321 37.57 9.37 36.52
N ALA A 322 37.33 8.72 37.66
CA ALA A 322 36.25 9.07 38.57
C ALA A 322 36.36 10.56 38.96
N ALA A 323 35.33 11.32 38.60
CA ALA A 323 35.14 12.66 39.17
C ALA A 323 34.96 12.51 40.69
N PRO A 324 35.56 13.38 41.52
CA PRO A 324 35.43 13.29 42.97
C PRO A 324 33.96 13.43 43.39
N PRO A 325 33.48 12.60 44.34
CA PRO A 325 32.08 12.58 44.73
C PRO A 325 31.69 13.88 45.44
N TYR A 326 30.60 14.49 44.95
CA TYR A 326 29.88 15.54 45.67
C TYR A 326 29.31 14.96 46.98
N PRO A 327 29.53 15.59 48.14
CA PRO A 327 28.93 15.15 49.39
C PRO A 327 27.45 15.57 49.40
N GLY A 328 26.52 14.61 49.44
CA GLY A 328 25.14 14.92 49.83
C GLY A 328 23.99 14.08 49.28
N GLN A 329 24.19 13.06 48.45
CA GLN A 329 23.05 12.25 47.96
C GLN A 329 23.38 10.76 47.98
N LEU A 330 22.97 10.08 49.06
CA LEU A 330 22.90 8.62 49.15
C LEU A 330 21.54 8.14 48.58
N PRO A 331 21.53 7.27 47.55
CA PRO A 331 20.31 6.57 47.12
C PRO A 331 19.97 5.42 48.09
N PRO A 332 18.68 5.03 48.26
CA PRO A 332 18.29 3.94 49.14
C PRO A 332 18.68 2.58 48.54
N GLY A 333 19.67 1.92 49.14
CA GLY A 333 20.13 0.60 48.74
C GLY A 333 19.33 -0.51 49.44
N TYR A 334 18.65 -1.34 48.64
CA TYR A 334 18.18 -2.66 49.06
C TYR A 334 19.39 -3.61 49.15
N GLY A 335 19.79 -3.98 50.37
CA GLY A 335 20.86 -4.94 50.65
C GLY A 335 20.33 -6.19 51.34
N TYR A 336 20.65 -7.37 50.78
CA TYR A 336 20.45 -8.68 51.40
C TYR A 336 21.32 -8.83 52.67
N PRO A 337 20.89 -9.64 53.66
CA PRO A 337 21.59 -9.76 54.93
C PRO A 337 22.81 -10.67 54.80
N GLN A 338 24.00 -10.11 55.00
CA GLN A 338 25.23 -10.88 55.24
C GLN A 338 25.58 -10.80 56.73
N GLY A 339 25.98 -11.95 57.27
CA GLY A 339 25.89 -12.27 58.69
C GLY A 339 26.98 -11.68 59.59
N GLY A 340 26.64 -11.66 60.87
CA GLY A 340 27.50 -12.08 61.99
C GLY A 340 28.74 -11.23 62.27
N GLY A 341 28.60 -10.28 63.19
CA GLY A 341 29.74 -9.66 63.86
C GLY A 341 29.32 -9.00 65.17
N PHE A 342 29.77 -9.58 66.29
CA PHE A 342 29.58 -9.06 67.64
C PHE A 342 30.17 -7.65 67.78
N GLY A 343 29.31 -6.65 67.95
CA GLY A 343 29.68 -5.28 68.33
C GLY A 343 29.14 -4.95 69.74
N PRO A 344 29.86 -4.12 70.51
CA PRO A 344 29.50 -3.80 71.91
C PRO A 344 28.14 -3.08 72.02
N PRO A 345 27.43 -3.21 73.15
CA PRO A 345 26.08 -2.68 73.30
C PRO A 345 26.07 -1.14 73.23
N PRO A 346 25.04 -0.54 72.62
CA PRO A 346 24.89 0.91 72.58
C PRO A 346 24.58 1.48 73.98
N PRO A 347 25.02 2.73 74.26
CA PRO A 347 24.73 3.41 75.53
C PRO A 347 23.23 3.74 75.68
N PRO A 348 22.73 3.88 76.92
CA PRO A 348 21.31 4.05 77.21
C PRO A 348 20.75 5.36 76.65
N SER A 349 19.56 5.27 76.07
CA SER A 349 18.76 6.37 75.54
C SER A 349 18.36 7.38 76.61
N GLN A 350 18.61 8.66 76.35
CA GLN A 350 18.01 9.76 77.12
C GLN A 350 16.50 9.83 76.83
N PRO A 351 15.65 10.07 77.85
CA PRO A 351 14.22 10.25 77.64
C PRO A 351 13.91 11.60 76.96
N PRO A 352 12.79 11.69 76.23
CA PRO A 352 12.40 12.92 75.53
C PRO A 352 12.02 14.03 76.53
N PRO A 353 12.42 15.29 76.29
CA PRO A 353 11.83 16.42 76.99
C PRO A 353 10.36 16.56 76.57
N GLY A 354 9.45 16.38 77.53
CA GLY A 354 8.05 16.76 77.39
C GLY A 354 7.80 18.21 77.83
N TRP A 355 6.59 18.66 77.51
CA TRP A 355 5.91 19.93 77.86
C TRP A 355 6.08 21.08 76.88
#